data_AF-A0A6J0YQY0-F1
#
_entry.id   AF-A0A6J0YQY0-F1
#
_cell.length_a   1.000
_cell.length_b   1.000
_cell.length_c   1.000
_cell.angle_alpha   90.00
_cell.angle_beta   90.00
_cell.angle_gamma   90.00
#
_symmetry.space_group_name_H-M   'P 1'
#
loop_
_entity.id
_entity.type
_entity.pdbx_description
1 polymer ?
#
loop_
_entity_poly.entity_id
_entity_poly.type
_entity_poly.pdbx_seq_one_letter_code
_entity_poly.pdbx_strand_id
1 'polypeptide(L)'
;MRMELTNGGHLYTTSLTTLTRYPDSMLGAMFGGDFPTARDPQGNYFIDRDGPLFRYVLNFLRTSELTLPLDFKEFDLLRKEADFYQIEPLIQCLNDPKPLYPVDTFEEVVELSSTRKLSKYSNPVAVIITQLTITTKVHSLLEGISNYFTKWNKHMMDTRDCQVSFTFGPCDYHQEVSLRVHLMEYITKQGFTIRNTRVHHMSERANENTVEHNWTFCRLARKTDD
;
A
#
# COMPACT_ATOMS: atom_id res chain seq x y z
N MET A 1 -7.03 -36.61 -3.43
CA MET A 1 -6.87 -37.10 -2.05
C MET A 1 -6.57 -35.91 -1.14
N ARG A 2 -7.38 -35.72 -0.10
CA ARG A 2 -7.21 -34.66 0.93
C ARG A 2 -6.25 -35.18 2.00
N MET A 3 -5.35 -34.32 2.45
CA MET A 3 -4.30 -34.61 3.43
C MET A 3 -4.40 -33.62 4.57
N GLU A 4 -4.21 -34.11 5.79
CA GLU A 4 -4.20 -33.32 7.02
C GLU A 4 -2.82 -33.39 7.64
N LEU A 5 -2.25 -32.21 7.90
CA LEU A 5 -0.89 -32.00 8.39
C LEU A 5 -0.95 -31.02 9.55
N THR A 6 -0.37 -31.40 10.68
CA THR A 6 -0.15 -30.52 11.82
C THR A 6 1.29 -30.00 11.79
N ASN A 7 1.44 -28.68 11.80
CA ASN A 7 2.75 -28.02 11.84
C ASN A 7 2.88 -27.11 13.07
N GLY A 8 3.72 -27.46 14.04
CA GLY A 8 3.87 -26.70 15.28
C GLY A 8 2.55 -26.47 16.01
N GLY A 9 1.68 -27.49 16.01
CA GLY A 9 0.33 -27.43 16.59
C GLY A 9 -0.75 -26.76 15.71
N HIS A 10 -0.42 -26.30 14.50
CA HIS A 10 -1.39 -25.72 13.56
C HIS A 10 -1.83 -26.75 12.52
N LEU A 11 -3.14 -27.01 12.44
CA LEU A 11 -3.70 -27.95 11.49
C LEU A 11 -3.90 -27.30 10.11
N TYR A 12 -3.31 -27.89 9.09
CA TYR A 12 -3.46 -27.55 7.69
C TYR A 12 -4.13 -28.68 6.93
N THR A 13 -5.09 -28.31 6.09
CA THR A 13 -5.66 -29.21 5.09
C THR A 13 -5.16 -28.82 3.71
N THR A 14 -4.69 -29.80 2.94
CA THR A 14 -4.29 -29.59 1.54
C THR A 14 -4.46 -30.87 0.72
N SER A 15 -4.03 -30.86 -0.55
CA SER A 15 -4.00 -32.05 -1.42
C SER A 15 -2.59 -32.63 -1.51
N LEU A 16 -2.51 -33.93 -1.77
CA LEU A 16 -1.23 -34.60 -2.08
C LEU A 16 -0.49 -33.89 -3.22
N THR A 17 -1.23 -33.52 -4.28
CA THR A 17 -0.70 -32.81 -5.44
C THR A 17 -0.04 -31.46 -5.12
N THR A 18 -0.47 -30.81 -4.04
CA THR A 18 0.13 -29.54 -3.59
C THR A 18 1.46 -29.83 -2.88
N LEU A 19 1.48 -30.80 -1.96
CA LEU A 19 2.68 -31.17 -1.19
C LEU A 19 3.77 -31.79 -2.08
N THR A 20 3.37 -32.50 -3.14
CA THR A 20 4.29 -33.11 -4.11
C THR A 20 4.52 -32.24 -5.36
N ARG A 21 4.15 -30.95 -5.33
CA ARG A 21 4.36 -30.04 -6.48
C ARG A 21 5.82 -29.94 -6.88
N TYR A 22 6.72 -29.95 -5.89
CA TYR A 22 8.16 -29.99 -6.09
C TYR A 22 8.67 -31.33 -5.54
N PRO A 23 8.81 -32.37 -6.40
CA PRO A 23 9.21 -33.70 -5.97
C PRO A 23 10.57 -33.74 -5.28
N ASP A 24 11.49 -32.86 -5.70
CA ASP A 24 12.85 -32.74 -5.16
C ASP A 24 12.91 -32.03 -3.80
N SER A 25 11.78 -31.54 -3.29
CA SER A 25 11.68 -30.92 -1.97
C SER A 25 11.48 -31.97 -0.87
N MET A 26 11.75 -31.60 0.38
CA MET A 26 11.51 -32.46 1.54
C MET A 26 10.05 -32.94 1.59
N LEU A 27 9.09 -32.05 1.32
CA LEU A 27 7.66 -32.39 1.29
C LEU A 27 7.34 -33.31 0.10
N GLY A 28 7.98 -33.10 -1.04
CA GLY A 28 7.88 -33.98 -2.20
C GLY A 28 8.29 -35.41 -1.86
N ALA A 29 9.44 -35.57 -1.21
CA ALA A 29 9.96 -36.88 -0.80
C ALA A 29 9.13 -37.54 0.33
N MET A 30 8.73 -36.75 1.33
CA MET A 30 7.92 -37.19 2.48
C MET A 30 6.55 -37.73 2.06
N PHE A 31 5.91 -37.06 1.11
CA PHE A 31 4.58 -37.40 0.62
C PHE A 31 4.59 -38.21 -0.68
N GLY A 32 5.74 -38.34 -1.35
CA GLY A 32 5.95 -39.17 -2.53
C GLY A 32 6.08 -40.67 -2.23
N GLY A 33 6.25 -41.04 -0.96
CA GLY A 33 6.36 -42.43 -0.50
C GLY A 33 7.79 -42.88 -0.18
N ASP A 34 8.77 -41.98 -0.30
CA ASP A 34 10.19 -42.33 -0.16
C ASP A 34 10.70 -42.25 1.29
N PHE A 35 9.93 -41.66 2.23
CA PHE A 35 10.36 -41.46 3.62
C PHE A 35 9.29 -41.81 4.68
N PRO A 36 9.67 -42.48 5.78
CA PRO A 36 8.79 -42.70 6.91
C PRO A 36 8.45 -41.37 7.58
N THR A 37 7.16 -41.10 7.73
CA THR A 37 6.67 -39.83 8.24
C THR A 37 6.00 -39.99 9.61
N ALA A 38 6.36 -39.14 10.56
CA ALA A 38 5.71 -39.06 11.86
C ALA A 38 4.23 -38.69 11.70
N ARG A 39 3.37 -39.43 12.41
CA ARG A 39 1.93 -39.15 12.50
C ARG A 39 1.54 -38.91 13.95
N ASP A 40 0.59 -38.02 14.16
CA ASP A 40 -0.01 -37.79 15.47
C ASP A 40 -0.97 -38.93 15.85
N PRO A 41 -1.48 -38.99 17.09
CA PRO A 41 -2.44 -40.01 17.53
C PRO A 41 -3.75 -40.04 16.73
N GLN A 42 -4.07 -38.97 16.00
CA GLN A 42 -5.24 -38.83 15.14
C GLN A 42 -4.96 -39.30 13.70
N GLY A 43 -3.71 -39.66 13.39
CA GLY A 43 -3.28 -40.14 12.08
C GLY A 43 -2.90 -39.03 11.10
N ASN A 44 -2.85 -37.76 11.54
CA ASN A 44 -2.41 -36.65 10.72
C ASN A 44 -0.88 -36.64 10.64
N TYR A 45 -0.36 -36.12 9.55
CA TYR A 45 1.07 -35.91 9.39
C TYR A 45 1.54 -34.85 10.39
N PHE A 46 2.67 -35.06 11.07
CA PHE A 46 3.18 -34.10 12.04
C PHE A 46 4.56 -33.59 11.63
N ILE A 47 4.70 -32.25 11.64
CA ILE A 47 5.95 -31.53 11.41
C ILE A 47 6.16 -30.58 12.59
N ASP A 48 7.33 -30.64 13.22
CA ASP A 48 7.68 -29.81 14.37
C ASP A 48 8.35 -28.51 13.92
N ARG A 49 7.60 -27.65 13.22
CA ARG A 49 8.07 -26.37 12.67
C ARG A 49 7.09 -25.24 12.93
N ASP A 50 7.40 -24.04 12.44
CA ASP A 50 6.55 -22.87 12.62
C ASP A 50 5.26 -22.98 11.79
N GLY A 51 4.14 -23.19 12.49
CA GLY A 51 2.82 -23.26 11.88
C GLY A 51 2.45 -22.00 11.11
N PRO A 52 2.41 -20.80 11.74
CA PRO A 52 2.02 -19.56 11.08
C PRO A 52 2.76 -19.28 9.77
N LEU A 53 4.08 -19.47 9.72
CA LEU A 53 4.89 -19.25 8.52
C LEU A 53 4.63 -20.29 7.42
N PHE A 54 4.25 -21.52 7.80
CA PHE A 54 3.90 -22.57 6.85
C PHE A 54 2.74 -22.19 5.93
N ARG A 55 1.87 -21.25 6.35
CA ARG A 55 0.82 -20.71 5.47
C ARG A 55 1.40 -20.15 4.16
N TYR A 56 2.52 -19.45 4.22
CA TYR A 56 3.15 -18.84 3.05
C TYR A 56 3.82 -19.88 2.17
N VAL A 57 4.50 -20.86 2.79
CA VAL A 57 5.05 -22.04 2.10
C VAL A 57 3.94 -22.78 1.35
N LEU A 58 2.83 -23.08 2.04
CA LEU A 58 1.70 -23.80 1.46
C LEU A 58 1.03 -23.04 0.32
N ASN A 59 0.92 -21.71 0.44
CA ASN A 59 0.40 -20.88 -0.65
C ASN A 59 1.34 -20.89 -1.86
N PHE A 60 2.65 -20.81 -1.64
CA PHE A 60 3.64 -20.96 -2.72
C PHE A 60 3.52 -22.32 -3.42
N LEU A 61 3.31 -23.41 -2.68
CA LEU A 61 3.07 -24.73 -3.26
C LEU A 61 1.77 -24.81 -4.09
N ARG A 62 0.80 -23.91 -3.87
CA ARG A 62 -0.45 -23.87 -4.63
C ARG A 62 -0.32 -23.07 -5.91
N THR A 63 0.29 -21.89 -5.84
CA THR A 63 0.32 -20.91 -6.93
C THR A 63 1.65 -20.88 -7.68
N SER A 64 2.72 -21.42 -7.10
CA SER A 64 4.11 -21.22 -7.54
C SER A 64 4.56 -19.75 -7.51
N GLU A 65 3.89 -18.92 -6.71
CA GLU A 65 4.18 -17.49 -6.55
C GLU A 65 4.32 -17.12 -5.07
N LEU A 66 5.34 -16.33 -4.72
CA LEU A 66 5.56 -15.86 -3.36
C LEU A 66 4.69 -14.63 -3.08
N THR A 67 3.62 -14.84 -2.32
CA THR A 67 2.65 -13.79 -1.95
C THR A 67 2.73 -13.50 -0.45
N LEU A 68 3.15 -12.29 -0.11
CA LEU A 68 3.33 -11.84 1.28
C LEU A 68 2.55 -10.55 1.56
N PRO A 69 2.13 -10.31 2.83
CA PRO A 69 1.60 -9.03 3.25
C PRO A 69 2.59 -7.88 3.00
N LEU A 70 2.07 -6.68 2.74
CA LEU A 70 2.87 -5.46 2.49
C LEU A 70 3.82 -5.12 3.63
N ASP A 71 3.41 -5.41 4.87
CA ASP A 71 4.15 -5.15 6.10
C ASP A 71 4.79 -6.41 6.67
N PHE A 72 5.00 -7.45 5.87
CA PHE A 72 5.65 -8.67 6.31
C PHE A 72 7.07 -8.39 6.82
N LYS A 73 7.39 -8.84 8.05
CA LYS A 73 8.68 -8.56 8.71
C LYS A 73 9.53 -9.80 8.94
N GLU A 74 8.97 -10.98 8.70
CA GLU A 74 9.56 -12.26 9.11
C GLU A 74 10.31 -12.95 7.95
N PHE A 75 10.96 -12.18 7.08
CA PHE A 75 11.66 -12.70 5.89
C PHE A 75 12.72 -13.73 6.22
N ASP A 76 13.54 -13.48 7.23
CA ASP A 76 14.59 -14.40 7.64
C ASP A 76 14.03 -15.70 8.23
N LEU A 77 12.89 -15.63 8.91
CA LEU A 77 12.23 -16.81 9.45
C LEU A 77 11.59 -17.63 8.32
N LEU A 78 10.91 -16.97 7.38
CA LEU A 78 10.34 -17.64 6.21
C LEU A 78 11.43 -18.29 5.34
N ARG A 79 12.60 -17.67 5.24
CA ARG A 79 13.76 -18.25 4.55
C ARG A 79 14.23 -19.54 5.22
N LYS A 80 14.34 -19.55 6.55
CA LYS A 80 14.68 -20.77 7.30
C LYS A 80 13.66 -21.89 7.10
N GLU A 81 12.37 -21.56 6.97
CA GLU A 81 11.35 -22.55 6.64
C GLU A 81 11.50 -23.05 5.20
N ALA A 82 11.72 -22.16 4.22
CA ALA A 82 11.96 -22.55 2.83
C ALA A 82 13.18 -23.49 2.68
N ASP A 83 14.26 -23.19 3.39
CA ASP A 83 15.47 -24.02 3.48
C ASP A 83 15.17 -25.38 4.13
N PHE A 84 14.41 -25.40 5.24
CA PHE A 84 14.03 -26.63 5.92
C PHE A 84 13.21 -27.56 5.01
N TYR A 85 12.21 -27.02 4.31
CA TYR A 85 11.39 -27.79 3.37
C TYR A 85 12.10 -28.08 2.04
N GLN A 86 13.31 -27.54 1.82
CA GLN A 86 14.12 -27.70 0.61
C GLN A 86 13.34 -27.31 -0.67
N ILE A 87 12.61 -26.19 -0.61
CA ILE A 87 11.85 -25.69 -1.77
C ILE A 87 12.72 -24.69 -2.51
N GLU A 88 13.61 -25.19 -3.37
CA GLU A 88 14.61 -24.40 -4.09
C GLU A 88 14.02 -23.16 -4.82
N PRO A 89 12.90 -23.25 -5.55
CA PRO A 89 12.30 -22.07 -6.19
C PRO A 89 11.86 -20.99 -5.18
N LEU A 90 11.39 -21.39 -3.99
CA LEU A 90 11.00 -20.45 -2.95
C LEU A 90 12.22 -19.78 -2.31
N ILE A 91 13.29 -20.55 -2.08
CA ILE A 91 14.58 -20.03 -1.58
C ILE A 91 15.13 -18.98 -2.55
N GLN A 92 15.09 -19.27 -3.86
CA GLN A 92 15.49 -18.32 -4.90
C GLN A 92 14.64 -17.04 -4.88
N CYS A 93 13.30 -17.15 -4.78
CA CYS A 93 12.43 -15.98 -4.66
C CYS A 93 12.75 -15.15 -3.41
N LEU A 94 13.07 -15.77 -2.28
CA LEU A 94 13.42 -15.07 -1.04
C LEU A 94 14.81 -14.43 -1.07
N ASN A 95 15.72 -14.95 -1.92
CA ASN A 95 17.09 -14.46 -2.10
C ASN A 95 17.21 -13.38 -3.17
N ASP A 96 16.29 -13.33 -4.13
CA ASP A 96 16.29 -12.33 -5.20
C ASP A 96 15.96 -10.94 -4.61
N PRO A 97 16.80 -9.91 -4.83
CA PRO A 97 16.48 -8.53 -4.45
C PRO A 97 15.30 -7.94 -5.24
N LYS A 98 14.72 -8.68 -6.19
CA LYS A 98 13.48 -8.29 -6.84
C LYS A 98 12.36 -8.17 -5.81
N PRO A 99 11.64 -7.04 -5.79
CA PRO A 99 10.50 -6.90 -4.90
C PRO A 99 9.50 -8.02 -5.13
N LEU A 100 8.99 -8.60 -4.05
CA LEU A 100 8.01 -9.70 -4.04
C LEU A 100 6.59 -9.25 -4.44
N TYR A 101 6.48 -8.10 -5.08
CA TYR A 101 5.29 -7.62 -5.74
C TYR A 101 5.53 -7.67 -7.27
N PRO A 102 4.46 -7.79 -8.09
CA PRO A 102 4.62 -7.76 -9.54
C PRO A 102 5.44 -6.53 -9.93
N VAL A 103 6.55 -6.73 -10.67
CA VAL A 103 7.57 -5.72 -11.02
C VAL A 103 6.98 -4.45 -11.65
N ASP A 104 5.75 -4.55 -12.17
CA ASP A 104 5.02 -3.46 -12.81
C ASP A 104 4.11 -2.68 -11.85
N THR A 105 4.12 -2.98 -10.55
CA THR A 105 3.30 -2.25 -9.57
C THR A 105 4.11 -1.11 -8.98
N PHE A 106 3.68 0.13 -9.23
CA PHE A 106 4.24 1.31 -8.59
C PHE A 106 3.17 1.99 -7.75
N GLU A 107 3.63 2.82 -6.82
CA GLU A 107 2.73 3.61 -6.00
C GLU A 107 2.49 4.97 -6.62
N GLU A 108 1.21 5.27 -6.85
CA GLU A 108 0.78 6.61 -7.19
C GLU A 108 0.47 7.37 -5.91
N VAL A 109 0.94 8.62 -5.87
CA VAL A 109 0.78 9.50 -4.73
C VAL A 109 0.04 10.76 -5.16
N VAL A 110 -0.91 11.17 -4.34
CA VAL A 110 -1.59 12.47 -4.42
C VAL A 110 -1.38 13.19 -3.11
N GLU A 111 -0.83 14.39 -3.18
CA GLU A 111 -0.70 15.28 -2.02
C GLU A 111 -1.75 16.39 -2.14
N LEU A 112 -2.54 16.55 -1.08
CA LEU A 112 -3.48 17.65 -0.94
C LEU A 112 -3.00 18.50 0.22
N SER A 113 -2.71 19.79 -0.02
CA SER A 113 -2.35 20.75 1.02
C SER A 113 -3.36 21.89 1.11
N SER A 114 -3.70 22.32 2.32
CA SER A 114 -4.48 23.53 2.60
C SER A 114 -3.61 24.45 3.44
N THR A 115 -3.16 25.55 2.82
CA THR A 115 -2.28 26.54 3.42
C THR A 115 -3.10 27.79 3.76
N ARG A 116 -3.17 28.14 5.04
CA ARG A 116 -3.77 29.40 5.52
C ARG A 116 -2.65 30.36 5.88
N LYS A 117 -2.51 31.44 5.10
CA LYS A 117 -1.53 32.50 5.36
C LYS A 117 -2.24 33.74 5.90
N LEU A 118 -1.85 34.15 7.10
CA LEU A 118 -2.24 35.42 7.70
C LEU A 118 -1.19 36.47 7.31
N SER A 119 -1.57 37.42 6.44
CA SER A 119 -0.72 38.56 6.06
C SER A 119 -1.26 39.85 6.66
N LYS A 120 -0.41 40.61 7.38
CA LYS A 120 -0.71 41.98 7.82
C LYS A 120 -0.12 42.94 6.77
N TYR A 121 -0.92 43.37 5.79
CA TYR A 121 -0.42 44.20 4.69
C TYR A 121 -0.04 45.62 5.15
N SER A 122 -0.69 46.12 6.20
CA SER A 122 -0.35 47.33 6.94
C SER A 122 -1.45 47.50 7.99
N ASN A 123 -1.11 47.79 9.24
CA ASN A 123 -2.07 48.00 10.33
C ASN A 123 -3.18 48.99 9.88
N PRO A 124 -4.50 48.69 10.03
CA PRO A 124 -5.12 47.67 10.88
C PRO A 124 -5.73 46.44 10.16
N VAL A 125 -5.53 46.26 8.85
CA VAL A 125 -6.23 45.19 8.11
C VAL A 125 -5.33 43.98 7.92
N ALA A 126 -5.60 42.91 8.68
CA ALA A 126 -5.04 41.59 8.42
C ALA A 126 -5.95 40.83 7.44
N VAL A 127 -5.36 40.16 6.46
CA VAL A 127 -6.06 39.36 5.45
C VAL A 127 -5.65 37.91 5.58
N ILE A 128 -6.64 37.01 5.56
CA ILE A 128 -6.41 35.57 5.52
C ILE A 128 -6.64 35.11 4.09
N ILE A 129 -5.62 34.50 3.51
CA ILE A 129 -5.71 33.82 2.21
C ILE A 129 -5.54 32.33 2.47
N THR A 130 -6.43 31.53 1.89
CA THR A 130 -6.31 30.07 1.93
C THR A 130 -6.00 29.56 0.53
N GLN A 131 -4.99 28.72 0.40
CA GLN A 131 -4.66 28.04 -0.84
C GLN A 131 -4.84 26.54 -0.65
N LEU A 132 -5.60 25.92 -1.55
CA LEU A 132 -5.76 24.47 -1.61
C LEU A 132 -5.03 23.95 -2.82
N THR A 133 -4.07 23.05 -2.62
CA THR A 133 -3.13 22.62 -3.65
C THR A 133 -3.17 21.10 -3.76
N ILE A 134 -3.34 20.60 -4.97
CA ILE A 134 -3.25 19.19 -5.31
C ILE A 134 -1.96 19.00 -6.10
N THR A 135 -1.09 18.11 -5.65
CA THR A 135 0.14 17.74 -6.33
C THR A 135 0.13 16.24 -6.63
N THR A 136 0.24 15.87 -7.90
CA THR A 136 0.34 14.46 -8.30
C THR A 136 0.95 14.31 -9.70
N LYS A 137 1.53 13.15 -9.98
CA LYS A 137 1.98 12.75 -11.33
C LYS A 137 0.88 12.02 -12.12
N VAL A 138 -0.29 11.79 -11.52
CA VAL A 138 -1.40 11.11 -12.17
C VAL A 138 -2.18 12.11 -13.02
N HIS A 139 -1.77 12.25 -14.29
CA HIS A 139 -2.32 13.25 -15.22
C HIS A 139 -3.84 13.14 -15.39
N SER A 140 -4.37 11.92 -15.51
CA SER A 140 -5.82 11.68 -15.63
C SER A 140 -6.62 12.17 -14.43
N LEU A 141 -6.02 12.17 -13.23
CA LEU A 141 -6.64 12.70 -12.02
C LEU A 141 -6.66 14.24 -12.05
N LEU A 142 -5.59 14.89 -12.52
CA LEU A 142 -5.55 16.36 -12.66
C LEU A 142 -6.56 16.86 -13.70
N GLU A 143 -6.64 16.19 -14.86
CA GLU A 143 -7.65 16.49 -15.88
C GLU A 143 -9.07 16.28 -15.34
N GLY A 144 -9.28 15.18 -14.62
CA GLY A 144 -10.55 14.89 -13.96
C GLY A 144 -10.96 15.96 -12.95
N ILE A 145 -10.01 16.52 -12.19
CA ILE A 145 -10.27 17.65 -11.29
C ILE A 145 -10.72 18.89 -12.08
N SER A 146 -10.00 19.26 -13.14
CA SER A 146 -10.35 20.43 -13.95
C SER A 146 -11.76 20.31 -14.57
N ASN A 147 -12.12 19.11 -15.02
CA ASN A 147 -13.40 18.83 -15.66
C ASN A 147 -14.57 18.70 -14.67
N TYR A 148 -14.35 18.13 -13.48
CA TYR A 148 -15.41 17.85 -12.51
C TYR A 148 -15.69 19.04 -11.58
N PHE A 149 -14.67 19.84 -11.25
CA PHE A 149 -14.76 20.91 -10.26
C PHE A 149 -14.94 22.29 -10.87
N THR A 150 -15.62 22.38 -12.02
CA THR A 150 -15.80 23.62 -12.79
C THR A 150 -16.44 24.77 -12.02
N LYS A 151 -17.26 24.45 -11.00
CA LYS A 151 -17.83 25.42 -10.05
C LYS A 151 -16.76 26.30 -9.39
N TRP A 152 -15.55 25.80 -9.18
CA TRP A 152 -14.45 26.51 -8.54
C TRP A 152 -13.41 27.06 -9.53
N ASN A 153 -13.70 27.05 -10.84
CA ASN A 153 -12.76 27.55 -11.86
C ASN A 153 -12.31 29.00 -11.62
N LYS A 154 -13.19 29.86 -11.06
CA LYS A 154 -12.82 31.24 -10.72
C LYS A 154 -11.74 31.35 -9.64
N HIS A 155 -11.56 30.31 -8.83
CA HIS A 155 -10.55 30.21 -7.78
C HIS A 155 -9.30 29.47 -8.25
N MET A 156 -9.36 28.79 -9.39
CA MET A 156 -8.27 27.98 -9.91
C MET A 156 -7.16 28.89 -10.44
N MET A 157 -5.93 28.58 -10.05
CA MET A 157 -4.71 29.24 -10.52
C MET A 157 -4.11 28.47 -11.71
N ASP A 158 -3.11 29.06 -12.37
CA ASP A 158 -2.36 28.39 -13.45
C ASP A 158 -1.92 26.98 -13.03
N THR A 159 -2.34 26.00 -13.83
CA THR A 159 -2.01 24.60 -13.62
C THR A 159 -0.62 24.31 -14.13
N ARG A 160 0.17 23.57 -13.34
CA ARG A 160 1.48 23.06 -13.74
C ARG A 160 1.38 21.57 -14.02
N ASP A 161 2.39 21.00 -14.68
CA ASP A 161 2.40 19.61 -15.14
C ASP A 161 2.10 18.55 -14.06
N CYS A 162 2.21 18.90 -12.78
CA CYS A 162 1.90 18.02 -11.66
C CYS A 162 1.07 18.69 -10.55
N GLN A 163 0.46 19.85 -10.80
CA GLN A 163 -0.14 20.63 -9.73
C GLN A 163 -1.35 21.46 -10.19
N VAL A 164 -2.41 21.42 -9.39
CA VAL A 164 -3.58 22.32 -9.50
C VAL A 164 -3.74 23.02 -8.16
N SER A 165 -3.88 24.35 -8.18
CA SER A 165 -4.06 25.15 -6.96
C SER A 165 -5.32 26.01 -7.05
N PHE A 166 -5.98 26.21 -5.92
CA PHE A 166 -7.14 27.06 -5.75
C PHE A 166 -6.87 28.09 -4.66
N THR A 167 -7.13 29.36 -4.93
CA THR A 167 -6.91 30.46 -3.97
C THR A 167 -8.25 31.07 -3.53
N PHE A 168 -8.42 31.18 -2.22
CA PHE A 168 -9.61 31.69 -1.58
C PHE A 168 -9.27 32.91 -0.74
N GLY A 169 -10.00 34.00 -0.98
CA GLY A 169 -9.92 35.20 -0.15
C GLY A 169 -10.65 35.03 1.20
N PRO A 170 -10.62 36.07 2.05
CA PRO A 170 -11.20 36.02 3.40
C PRO A 170 -12.68 35.66 3.44
N CYS A 171 -13.44 36.08 2.42
CA CYS A 171 -14.88 35.87 2.34
C CYS A 171 -15.27 34.50 1.78
N ASP A 172 -14.32 33.72 1.27
CA ASP A 172 -14.57 32.47 0.55
C ASP A 172 -14.16 31.22 1.33
N TYR A 173 -13.92 31.33 2.64
CA TYR A 173 -13.41 30.21 3.44
C TYR A 173 -14.36 28.99 3.43
N HIS A 174 -15.67 29.20 3.34
CA HIS A 174 -16.63 28.10 3.20
C HIS A 174 -16.49 27.36 1.86
N GLN A 175 -16.12 28.09 0.80
CA GLN A 175 -15.89 27.49 -0.52
C GLN A 175 -14.64 26.60 -0.50
N GLU A 176 -13.59 27.00 0.22
CA GLU A 176 -12.39 26.18 0.43
C GLU A 176 -12.72 24.87 1.16
N VAL A 177 -13.42 24.97 2.29
CA VAL A 177 -13.80 23.78 3.08
C VAL A 177 -14.66 22.83 2.24
N SER A 178 -15.62 23.38 1.50
CA SER A 178 -16.47 22.59 0.61
C SER A 178 -15.64 21.91 -0.49
N LEU A 179 -14.77 22.65 -1.19
CA LEU A 179 -13.91 22.08 -2.23
C LEU A 179 -13.02 20.97 -1.68
N ARG A 180 -12.38 21.20 -0.53
CA ARG A 180 -11.50 20.23 0.12
C ARG A 180 -12.20 18.91 0.41
N VAL A 181 -13.41 18.94 0.96
CA VAL A 181 -14.20 17.72 1.24
C VAL A 181 -14.51 16.98 -0.06
N HIS A 182 -14.98 17.69 -1.10
CA HIS A 182 -15.30 17.06 -2.38
C HIS A 182 -14.06 16.50 -3.09
N LEU A 183 -12.90 17.17 -2.99
CA LEU A 183 -11.64 16.67 -3.54
C LEU A 183 -11.18 15.41 -2.80
N MET A 184 -11.25 15.38 -1.48
CA MET A 184 -10.93 14.18 -0.70
C MET A 184 -11.83 13.00 -1.10
N GLU A 185 -13.12 13.25 -1.25
CA GLU A 185 -14.08 12.23 -1.70
C GLU A 185 -13.77 11.77 -3.13
N TYR A 186 -13.48 12.70 -4.04
CA TYR A 186 -13.12 12.39 -5.42
C TYR A 186 -11.85 11.55 -5.51
N ILE A 187 -10.77 11.95 -4.84
CA ILE A 187 -9.50 11.21 -4.77
C ILE A 187 -9.74 9.81 -4.21
N THR A 188 -10.56 9.69 -3.16
CA THR A 188 -10.91 8.38 -2.58
C THR A 188 -11.71 7.51 -3.54
N LYS A 189 -12.66 8.09 -4.30
CA LYS A 189 -13.41 7.38 -5.35
C LYS A 189 -12.53 6.90 -6.51
N GLN A 190 -11.39 7.55 -6.76
CA GLN A 190 -10.37 7.07 -7.69
C GLN A 190 -9.52 5.93 -7.11
N GLY A 191 -9.85 5.39 -5.94
CA GLY A 191 -9.17 4.25 -5.34
C GLY A 191 -7.95 4.61 -4.50
N PHE A 192 -7.69 5.89 -4.25
CA PHE A 192 -6.65 6.32 -3.34
C PHE A 192 -7.10 6.25 -1.88
N THR A 193 -6.16 5.93 -1.00
CA THR A 193 -6.40 5.83 0.45
C THR A 193 -5.51 6.81 1.21
N ILE A 194 -6.02 7.39 2.29
CA ILE A 194 -5.22 8.30 3.13
C ILE A 194 -4.11 7.49 3.81
N ARG A 195 -2.86 7.88 3.57
CA ARG A 195 -1.67 7.33 4.23
C ARG A 195 -1.23 8.17 5.41
N ASN A 196 -1.21 9.49 5.25
CA ASN A 196 -0.67 10.39 6.26
C ASN A 196 -1.45 11.71 6.29
N THR A 197 -1.55 12.29 7.48
CA THR A 197 -2.09 13.62 7.74
C THR A 197 -1.13 14.38 8.63
N ARG A 198 -0.69 15.57 8.21
CA ARG A 198 0.26 16.40 8.95
C ARG A 198 -0.25 17.82 9.06
N VAL A 199 0.08 18.47 10.18
CA VAL A 199 -0.20 19.88 10.41
C VAL A 199 1.11 20.57 10.74
N HIS A 200 1.46 21.59 9.95
CA HIS A 200 2.64 22.40 10.15
C HIS A 200 2.24 23.83 10.52
N HIS A 201 2.77 24.29 11.66
CA HIS A 201 2.68 25.68 12.08
C HIS A 201 4.00 26.36 11.75
N MET A 202 3.97 27.31 10.82
CA MET A 202 5.14 28.05 10.38
C MET A 202 4.98 29.53 10.75
N SER A 203 6.00 30.10 11.36
CA SER A 203 6.11 31.54 11.56
C SER A 203 7.39 32.01 10.89
N GLU A 204 7.26 32.55 9.68
CA GLU A 204 8.41 33.10 8.95
C GLU A 204 8.83 34.46 9.54
N ARG A 205 7.91 35.18 10.20
CA ARG A 205 8.14 36.46 10.88
C ARG A 205 7.18 36.61 12.07
N ALA A 206 7.53 37.46 13.06
CA ALA A 206 6.71 37.73 14.25
C ALA A 206 5.26 38.20 13.97
N ASN A 207 4.93 38.55 12.72
CA ASN A 207 3.63 39.06 12.29
C ASN A 207 2.96 38.23 11.17
N GLU A 208 3.58 37.13 10.74
CA GLU A 208 3.06 36.23 9.71
C GLU A 208 2.91 34.82 10.30
N ASN A 209 1.68 34.34 10.37
CA ASN A 209 1.37 32.99 10.81
C ASN A 209 0.83 32.22 9.61
N THR A 210 1.48 31.10 9.29
CA THR A 210 1.06 30.17 8.25
C THR A 210 0.72 28.85 8.91
N VAL A 211 -0.47 28.33 8.63
CA VAL A 211 -0.88 26.98 9.04
C VAL A 211 -1.08 26.17 7.77
N GLU A 212 -0.38 25.05 7.66
CA GLU A 212 -0.52 24.13 6.54
C GLU A 212 -1.02 22.78 7.03
N HIS A 213 -2.10 22.31 6.41
CA HIS A 213 -2.60 20.95 6.57
C HIS A 213 -2.28 20.15 5.32
N ASN A 214 -1.59 19.02 5.50
CA ASN A 214 -1.16 18.15 4.42
C ASN A 214 -1.81 16.78 4.56
N TRP A 215 -2.38 16.27 3.47
CA TRP A 215 -2.91 14.92 3.34
C TRP A 215 -2.21 14.21 2.19
N THR A 216 -1.64 13.04 2.47
CA THR A 216 -1.02 12.19 1.47
C THR A 216 -1.92 10.99 1.22
N PHE A 217 -2.30 10.80 -0.04
CA PHE A 217 -3.10 9.68 -0.51
C PHE A 217 -2.26 8.78 -1.41
N CYS A 218 -2.46 7.46 -1.30
CA CYS A 218 -1.71 6.48 -2.08
C CYS A 218 -2.63 5.40 -2.65
N ARG A 219 -2.30 4.91 -3.84
CA ARG A 219 -2.85 3.67 -4.41
C ARG A 219 -1.77 2.89 -5.14
N LEU A 220 -1.97 1.58 -5.25
CA LEU A 220 -1.16 0.73 -6.11
C LEU A 220 -1.69 0.83 -7.54
N ALA A 221 -0.80 1.15 -8.47
CA ALA A 221 -1.06 1.16 -9.90
C ALA A 221 -0.19 0.12 -10.59
N ARG A 222 -0.70 -0.50 -11.65
CA ARG A 222 0.08 -1.37 -12.53
C ARG A 222 0.49 -0.56 -13.75
N LYS A 223 1.73 -0.72 -14.20
CA LYS A 223 2.17 -0.27 -15.52
C LYS A 223 1.27 -0.97 -16.54
N THR A 224 0.45 -0.21 -17.25
CA THR A 224 -0.20 -0.72 -18.45
C THR A 224 0.89 -0.91 -19.49
N ASP A 225 0.98 -2.12 -20.05
CA ASP A 225 1.74 -2.35 -21.28
C ASP A 225 1.06 -1.50 -22.38
N ASP A 226 1.69 -0.41 -22.76
CA ASP A 226 1.36 0.36 -23.98
C ASP A 226 1.89 -0.35 -25.23
#